data_AF-A0A3D8R8S6-F1
#
_entry.id   AF-A0A3D8R8S6-F1
#
_cell.length_a   1.000
_cell.length_b   1.000
_cell.length_c   1.000
_cell.angle_alpha   90.00
_cell.angle_beta   90.00
_cell.angle_gamma   90.00
#
_symmetry.space_group_name_H-M   'P 1'
#
loop_
_entity.id
_entity.type
_entity.pdbx_description
1 polymer ?
#
loop_
_entity_poly.entity_id
_entity_poly.type
_entity_poly.pdbx_seq_one_letter_code
_entity_poly.pdbx_strand_id
1 'polypeptide(L)'
;MSGSIRVFTTFPKEMFRVNNGTSIRLRGYPGPLRPARSFDLLTIAGKVLPKALDPKTYAAPNGASMRPNTPRQQELVQNFSGTSICIYVVPAGTQLPSNLILVHEHADHYAIQPNQEMTVDA
;
A
#
# COMPACT_ATOMS: atom_id res chain seq x y z
N MET A 1 19.63 4.92 5.43
CA MET A 1 19.03 4.74 6.77
C MET A 1 17.79 3.88 6.61
N SER A 2 17.78 2.65 7.14
CA SER A 2 16.60 1.78 7.11
C SER A 2 15.59 2.30 8.13
N GLY A 3 14.51 2.92 7.67
CA GLY A 3 13.37 3.23 8.55
C GLY A 3 12.79 1.93 9.08
N SER A 4 12.56 1.83 10.38
CA SER A 4 11.88 0.67 10.95
C SER A 4 10.42 0.67 10.52
N ILE A 5 10.01 -0.39 9.80
CA ILE A 5 8.60 -0.63 9.51
C ILE A 5 7.90 -1.27 10.71
N ARG A 6 6.58 -1.06 10.82
CA ARG A 6 5.72 -1.86 11.72
C ARG A 6 4.68 -2.59 10.89
N VAL A 7 4.41 -3.84 11.25
CA VAL A 7 3.49 -4.72 10.52
C VAL A 7 2.30 -5.06 11.40
N PHE A 8 1.10 -5.02 10.83
CA PHE A 8 -0.16 -5.29 11.52
C PHE A 8 -1.02 -6.27 10.71
N THR A 9 -1.72 -7.16 11.39
CA THR A 9 -2.77 -8.03 10.80
C THR A 9 -4.17 -7.44 10.98
N THR A 10 -4.30 -6.38 11.78
CA THR A 10 -5.53 -5.64 12.04
C THR A 10 -5.27 -4.15 11.87
N PHE A 11 -6.24 -3.40 11.36
CA PHE A 11 -6.09 -1.94 11.21
C PHE A 11 -5.97 -1.25 12.57
N PRO A 12 -4.83 -0.62 12.91
CA PRO A 12 -4.64 -0.01 14.24
C PRO A 12 -5.38 1.32 14.39
N LYS A 13 -5.82 1.91 13.27
CA LYS A 13 -6.55 3.17 13.17
C LYS A 13 -7.49 3.07 11.97
N GLU A 14 -8.44 4.00 11.91
CA GLU A 14 -9.19 4.23 10.68
C GLU A 14 -8.22 4.67 9.57
N MET A 15 -8.31 4.02 8.42
CA MET A 15 -7.44 4.27 7.29
C MET A 15 -8.25 4.58 6.04
N PHE A 16 -7.72 5.51 5.24
CA PHE A 16 -8.34 6.01 4.04
C PHE A 16 -7.47 5.69 2.83
N ARG A 17 -8.12 5.39 1.71
CA ARG A 17 -7.48 5.28 0.40
C ARG A 17 -8.20 6.19 -0.58
N VAL A 18 -7.45 7.07 -1.23
CA VAL A 18 -7.93 7.86 -2.36
C VAL A 18 -7.72 7.06 -3.64
N ASN A 19 -8.75 6.96 -4.47
CA ASN A 19 -8.73 6.21 -5.72
C ASN A 19 -9.42 6.99 -6.83
N ASN A 20 -8.99 6.82 -8.08
CA ASN A 20 -9.73 7.31 -9.24
C ASN A 20 -10.66 6.20 -9.76
N GLY A 21 -11.97 6.39 -9.63
CA GLY A 21 -12.99 5.38 -9.89
C GLY A 21 -13.19 4.42 -8.72
N THR A 22 -14.12 3.50 -8.88
CA THR A 22 -14.45 2.52 -7.85
C THR A 22 -13.54 1.28 -7.88
N SER A 23 -12.98 0.92 -9.04
CA SER A 23 -12.07 -0.22 -9.14
C SER A 23 -10.68 0.15 -8.61
N ILE A 24 -10.17 -0.61 -7.64
CA ILE A 24 -8.79 -0.48 -7.16
C ILE A 24 -7.90 -1.36 -8.04
N ARG A 25 -6.99 -0.73 -8.79
CA ARG A 25 -5.97 -1.42 -9.58
C ARG A 25 -4.59 -0.92 -9.17
N LEU A 26 -3.73 -1.83 -8.74
CA LEU A 26 -2.34 -1.50 -8.40
C LEU A 26 -1.48 -1.53 -9.65
N ARG A 27 -0.58 -0.56 -9.77
CA ARG A 27 0.35 -0.43 -10.90
C ARG A 27 1.55 -1.34 -10.66
N GLY A 28 1.43 -2.59 -11.11
CA GLY A 28 2.54 -3.54 -11.13
C GLY A 28 3.54 -3.24 -12.23
N TYR A 29 4.83 -3.41 -11.93
CA TYR A 29 5.91 -3.28 -12.90
C TYR A 29 6.93 -4.43 -12.78
N PRO A 30 7.45 -4.99 -13.88
CA PRO A 30 8.52 -5.98 -13.82
C PRO A 30 9.79 -5.42 -13.17
N GLY A 31 10.25 -6.06 -12.09
CA GLY A 31 11.51 -5.75 -11.41
C GLY A 31 12.72 -6.45 -12.06
N PRO A 32 13.93 -6.34 -11.46
CA PRO A 32 14.22 -5.68 -10.18
C PRO A 32 14.41 -4.16 -10.30
N LEU A 33 14.59 -3.65 -11.53
CA LEU A 33 14.79 -2.23 -11.76
C LEU A 33 13.47 -1.47 -11.55
N ARG A 34 13.55 -0.38 -10.78
CA ARG A 34 12.43 0.52 -10.58
C ARG A 34 12.16 1.32 -11.87
N PRO A 35 10.89 1.47 -12.26
CA PRO A 35 10.55 2.34 -13.39
C PRO A 35 10.73 3.81 -13.03
N ALA A 36 10.94 4.66 -14.04
CA ALA A 36 10.96 6.12 -13.87
C ALA A 36 9.57 6.73 -13.59
N ARG A 37 8.50 5.99 -13.91
CA ARG A 37 7.10 6.38 -13.67
C ARG A 37 6.61 5.90 -12.30
N SER A 38 5.52 6.48 -11.81
CA SER A 38 4.85 6.00 -10.60
C SER A 38 4.36 4.55 -10.75
N PHE A 39 4.56 3.76 -9.69
CA PHE A 39 4.19 2.36 -9.60
C PHE A 39 3.85 2.03 -8.14
N ASP A 40 3.14 0.91 -7.92
CA ASP A 40 2.74 0.45 -6.59
C ASP A 40 3.46 -0.84 -6.19
N LEU A 41 3.81 -1.68 -7.17
CA LEU A 41 4.37 -3.01 -6.97
C LEU A 41 5.52 -3.27 -7.94
N LEU A 42 6.57 -3.93 -7.47
CA LEU A 42 7.51 -4.64 -8.35
C LEU A 42 7.14 -6.12 -8.38
N THR A 43 7.18 -6.70 -9.57
CA THR A 43 6.95 -8.13 -9.78
C THR A 43 8.25 -8.82 -10.16
N ILE A 44 8.53 -9.97 -9.55
CA ILE A 44 9.65 -10.85 -9.89
C ILE A 44 9.03 -12.13 -10.43
N ALA A 45 9.36 -12.51 -11.67
CA ALA A 45 8.73 -13.63 -12.37
C ALA A 45 7.18 -13.57 -12.33
N GLY A 46 6.60 -12.38 -12.48
CA GLY A 46 5.15 -12.16 -12.47
C GLY A 46 4.49 -12.12 -11.09
N LYS A 47 5.27 -12.21 -10.00
CA LYS A 47 4.73 -12.28 -8.64
C LYS A 47 5.22 -11.14 -7.76
N VAL A 48 4.38 -10.75 -6.81
CA VAL A 48 4.73 -9.80 -5.75
C VAL A 48 5.29 -10.57 -4.56
N LEU A 49 6.45 -10.15 -4.09
CA LEU A 49 7.10 -10.76 -2.91
C LEU A 49 6.64 -10.08 -1.62
N PRO A 50 6.54 -10.81 -0.50
CA PRO A 50 6.12 -10.27 0.80
C PRO A 50 7.29 -9.56 1.52
N LYS A 51 7.74 -8.43 0.95
CA LYS A 51 8.98 -7.75 1.38
C LYS A 51 8.98 -7.29 2.83
N ALA A 52 7.80 -7.02 3.41
CA ALA A 52 7.67 -6.50 4.77
C ALA A 52 7.87 -7.56 5.86
N LEU A 53 8.05 -8.84 5.51
CA LEU A 53 8.38 -9.89 6.47
C LEU A 53 9.80 -9.77 7.03
N ASP A 54 10.71 -9.13 6.30
CA ASP A 54 12.06 -8.81 6.78
C ASP A 54 12.30 -7.29 6.73
N PRO A 55 12.15 -6.59 7.87
CA PRO A 55 12.39 -5.16 7.97
C PRO A 55 13.81 -4.72 7.53
N LYS A 56 14.81 -5.61 7.61
CA LYS A 56 16.20 -5.27 7.24
C LYS A 56 16.39 -5.14 5.74
N THR A 57 15.59 -5.87 4.96
CA THR A 57 15.65 -5.90 3.50
C THR A 57 14.48 -5.18 2.85
N TYR A 58 13.60 -4.58 3.66
CA TYR A 58 12.39 -3.93 3.19
C TYR A 58 12.67 -2.77 2.20
N ALA A 59 11.96 -2.79 1.07
CA ALA A 59 11.99 -1.74 0.07
C ALA A 59 10.60 -1.48 -0.53
N ALA A 60 10.03 -0.32 -0.20
CA ALA A 60 8.79 0.23 -0.77
C ALA A 60 8.94 0.62 -2.26
N PRO A 61 7.87 0.97 -2.99
CA PRO A 61 6.50 0.60 -2.70
C PRO A 61 6.30 -0.91 -2.93
N ASN A 62 5.35 -1.49 -2.19
CA ASN A 62 5.02 -2.91 -2.28
C ASN A 62 3.55 -3.16 -1.91
N GLY A 63 2.65 -2.22 -2.22
CA GLY A 63 1.25 -2.36 -1.81
C GLY A 63 0.33 -1.19 -2.12
N ALA A 64 -0.90 -1.33 -1.64
CA ALA A 64 -1.94 -0.32 -1.76
C ALA A 64 -1.75 0.76 -0.67
N SER A 65 -1.34 1.96 -1.06
CA SER A 65 -1.23 3.13 -0.16
C SER A 65 -2.53 3.39 0.60
N MET A 66 -2.38 3.65 1.89
CA MET A 66 -3.41 4.06 2.83
C MET A 66 -2.87 5.08 3.83
N ARG A 67 -3.72 5.95 4.36
CA ARG A 67 -3.35 6.96 5.36
C ARG A 67 -4.48 7.19 6.36
N PRO A 68 -4.20 7.47 7.65
CA PRO A 68 -5.22 7.97 8.55
C PRO A 68 -5.67 9.38 8.13
N ASN A 69 -6.74 9.91 8.72
CA ASN A 69 -7.20 11.27 8.45
C ASN A 69 -6.25 12.32 9.06
N THR A 70 -5.14 12.58 8.37
CA THR A 70 -4.11 13.56 8.72
C THR A 70 -4.19 14.77 7.79
N PRO A 71 -3.56 15.91 8.13
CA PRO A 71 -3.42 17.03 7.19
C PRO A 71 -2.82 16.62 5.85
N ARG A 72 -1.85 15.69 5.85
CA ARG A 72 -1.24 15.16 4.63
C ARG A 72 -2.21 14.33 3.78
N GLN A 73 -3.08 13.55 4.41
CA GLN A 73 -4.15 12.84 3.70
C GLN A 73 -5.20 13.82 3.12
N GLN A 74 -5.56 14.87 3.86
CA GLN A 74 -6.48 15.90 3.36
C GLN A 74 -5.89 16.66 2.17
N GLU A 75 -4.61 17.02 2.25
CA GLU A 75 -3.86 17.60 1.13
C GLU A 75 -3.83 16.67 -0.09
N LEU A 76 -3.65 15.35 0.13
CA LEU A 76 -3.71 14.37 -0.96
C LEU A 76 -5.07 14.32 -1.63
N VAL A 77 -6.17 14.41 -0.87
CA VAL A 77 -7.52 14.48 -1.42
C VAL A 77 -7.72 15.76 -2.23
N GLN A 78 -7.28 16.91 -1.69
CA GLN A 78 -7.43 18.22 -2.35
C GLN A 78 -6.66 18.32 -3.67
N ASN A 79 -5.49 17.66 -3.76
CA ASN A 79 -4.61 17.72 -4.92
C ASN A 79 -4.68 16.47 -5.81
N PHE A 80 -5.61 15.54 -5.53
CA PHE A 80 -5.68 14.28 -6.25
C PHE A 80 -6.07 14.52 -7.72
N SER A 81 -5.27 14.01 -8.64
CA SER A 81 -5.57 14.08 -10.07
C SER A 81 -6.51 12.94 -10.47
N GLY A 82 -7.75 13.27 -10.83
CA GLY A 82 -8.75 12.31 -11.31
C GLY A 82 -10.13 12.97 -11.47
N THR A 83 -10.95 12.44 -12.36
CA THR A 83 -12.31 12.96 -12.62
C THR A 83 -13.39 12.22 -11.84
N SER A 84 -13.05 11.12 -11.18
CA SER A 84 -14.00 10.28 -10.45
C SER A 84 -13.42 9.85 -9.10
N ILE A 85 -13.06 10.82 -8.26
CA ILE A 85 -12.42 10.56 -6.96
C ILE A 85 -13.37 9.74 -6.07
N CYS A 86 -12.87 8.61 -5.58
CA CYS A 86 -13.52 7.78 -4.57
C CYS A 86 -12.59 7.66 -3.36
N ILE A 87 -13.12 7.89 -2.16
CA ILE A 87 -12.37 7.74 -0.91
C ILE A 87 -12.95 6.54 -0.17
N TYR A 88 -12.15 5.49 -0.08
CA TYR A 88 -12.46 4.32 0.72
C TYR A 88 -12.01 4.51 2.16
N VAL A 89 -12.80 4.03 3.10
CA VAL A 89 -12.48 3.98 4.53
C VAL A 89 -12.45 2.54 5.01
N VAL A 90 -11.48 2.21 5.85
CA VAL A 90 -11.42 0.96 6.59
C VAL A 90 -11.39 1.30 8.07
N PRO A 91 -12.40 0.88 8.86
CA PRO A 91 -12.45 1.16 10.29
C PRO A 91 -11.26 0.55 11.05
N ALA A 92 -10.88 1.19 12.16
CA ALA A 92 -9.96 0.59 13.13
C ALA A 92 -10.51 -0.75 13.64
N GLY A 93 -9.63 -1.71 13.94
CA GLY A 93 -10.03 -3.05 14.38
C GLY A 93 -10.45 -3.99 13.25
N THR A 94 -10.52 -3.53 11.99
CA THR A 94 -10.80 -4.41 10.86
C THR A 94 -9.68 -5.43 10.69
N GLN A 95 -10.03 -6.72 10.66
CA GLN A 95 -9.10 -7.81 10.42
C GLN A 95 -8.76 -7.91 8.93
N LEU A 96 -7.47 -7.98 8.59
CA LEU A 96 -7.06 -8.26 7.23
C LEU A 96 -7.24 -9.75 6.89
N PRO A 97 -7.51 -10.07 5.61
CA PRO A 97 -7.35 -11.42 5.09
C PRO A 97 -6.00 -12.01 5.46
N SER A 98 -5.95 -13.33 5.70
CA SER A 98 -4.76 -14.02 6.19
C SER A 98 -3.57 -14.00 5.24
N ASN A 99 -3.75 -13.57 3.99
CA ASN A 99 -2.70 -13.40 2.98
C ASN A 99 -2.19 -11.94 2.86
N LEU A 100 -2.70 -11.02 3.69
CA LEU A 100 -2.39 -9.59 3.64
C LEU A 100 -1.94 -9.06 5.01
N ILE A 101 -1.14 -8.01 4.97
CA ILE A 101 -0.66 -7.25 6.13
C ILE A 101 -0.75 -5.76 5.86
N LEU A 102 -0.94 -4.95 6.91
CA LEU A 102 -0.80 -3.51 6.86
C LEU A 102 0.60 -3.14 7.34
N VAL A 103 1.34 -2.40 6.51
CA VAL A 103 2.71 -1.99 6.81
C VAL A 103 2.72 -0.49 7.03
N HIS A 104 3.12 -0.06 8.22
CA HIS A 104 3.46 1.33 8.51
C HIS A 104 4.90 1.59 8.07
N GLU A 105 5.07 2.36 7.01
CA GLU A 105 6.38 2.60 6.42
C GLU A 105 7.10 3.78 7.10
N HIS A 106 6.42 4.94 7.18
CA HIS A 106 6.94 6.16 7.79
C HIS A 106 5.81 7.19 7.94
N ALA A 107 5.96 8.11 8.90
CA ALA A 107 5.02 9.20 9.14
C ALA A 107 3.55 8.72 9.23
N ASP A 108 2.71 9.09 8.27
CA ASP A 108 1.32 8.69 8.15
C ASP A 108 1.06 7.72 6.99
N HIS A 109 2.13 7.24 6.34
CA HIS A 109 2.02 6.34 5.20
C HIS A 109 1.95 4.87 5.65
N TYR A 110 0.84 4.25 5.31
CA TYR A 110 0.62 2.82 5.44
C TYR A 110 0.41 2.21 4.05
N ALA A 111 0.65 0.91 3.92
CA ALA A 111 0.27 0.17 2.73
C ALA A 111 -0.24 -1.22 3.08
N ILE A 112 -1.33 -1.65 2.43
CA ILE A 112 -1.73 -3.06 2.44
C ILE A 112 -0.79 -3.82 1.49
N GLN A 113 -0.13 -4.85 1.98
CA GLN A 113 0.88 -5.63 1.26
C GLN A 113 0.61 -7.13 1.38
N PRO A 114 1.13 -7.95 0.44
CA PRO A 114 1.13 -9.39 0.61
C PRO A 114 1.96 -9.82 1.82
N ASN A 115 1.49 -10.83 2.55
CA ASN A 115 2.30 -11.56 3.53
C ASN A 115 2.86 -12.88 3.00
N GLN A 116 2.49 -13.25 1.77
CA GLN A 116 2.99 -14.40 1.05
C GLN A 116 3.10 -14.03 -0.44
N GLU A 117 3.90 -14.78 -1.19
CA GLU A 117 4.04 -14.56 -2.62
C GLU A 117 2.70 -14.73 -3.36
N MET A 118 2.34 -13.77 -4.22
CA MET A 118 1.09 -13.82 -5.00
C MET A 118 1.17 -13.04 -6.32
N THR A 119 0.27 -13.33 -7.27
CA THR A 119 0.10 -12.54 -8.51
C THR A 119 -0.62 -11.22 -8.24
N VAL A 120 -0.47 -10.25 -9.14
CA VAL A 120 -1.17 -8.94 -9.06
C VAL A 120 -2.64 -9.09 -9.45
N ASP A 121 -2.89 -9.87 -10.49
CA ASP A 121 -4.24 -10.21 -10.95
C ASP A 121 -4.68 -11.52 -10.27
N ALA A 122 -5.93 -11.55 -9.82
CA ALA A 122 -6.65 -12.76 -9.43
C ALA A 122 -7.48 -13.25 -10.61
#